data_AF-A0A5C6V3J1-F1
#
_entry.id   AF-A0A5C6V3J1-F1
#
_cell.length_a   1.000
_cell.length_b   1.000
_cell.length_c   1.000
_cell.angle_alpha   90.00
_cell.angle_beta   90.00
_cell.angle_gamma   90.00
#
_symmetry.space_group_name_H-M   'P 1'
#
loop_
_entity.id
_entity.type
_entity.pdbx_description
1 polymer ?
#
loop_
_entity_poly.entity_id
_entity_poly.type
_entity_poly.pdbx_seq_one_letter_code
_entity_poly.pdbx_strand_id
1 'polypeptide(L)' 'MIDHVFLTASNTHRAMAFYGALAIGAAEIHASGPQLHYDLRFYTAPIRDMDGCTLECVYKSWQHGG' A
#
# COMPACT_ATOMS: atom_id res chain seq x y z
N MET A 1 15.94 -13.58 -3.52
CA MET A 1 14.55 -13.40 -3.95
C MET A 1 13.88 -12.55 -2.89
N ILE A 2 13.27 -11.43 -3.29
CA ILE A 2 12.51 -10.58 -2.36
C ILE A 2 11.05 -10.99 -2.52
N ASP A 3 10.36 -11.22 -1.40
CA ASP A 3 8.95 -11.65 -1.41
C ASP A 3 7.99 -10.47 -1.18
N HIS A 4 8.47 -9.45 -0.46
CA HIS A 4 7.66 -8.32 -0.04
C HIS A 4 8.48 -7.02 0.09
N VAL A 5 7.96 -5.92 -0.45
CA VAL A 5 8.51 -4.56 -0.30
C VAL A 5 7.43 -3.58 0.14
N PHE A 6 7.78 -2.70 1.09
CA PHE A 6 6.92 -1.61 1.54
C PHE A 6 7.46 -0.25 1.11
N LEU A 7 6.58 0.60 0.59
CA LEU A 7 6.86 1.98 0.22
C LEU A 7 6.03 2.91 1.11
N THR A 8 6.66 3.85 1.81
CA THR A 8 5.91 4.82 2.62
C THR A 8 5.50 6.02 1.76
N ALA A 9 4.20 6.29 1.68
CA ALA A 9 3.62 7.46 1.05
C ALA A 9 3.50 8.62 2.05
N SER A 10 3.68 9.84 1.57
CA SER A 10 3.57 11.06 2.39
C SER A 10 2.13 11.45 2.74
N ASN A 11 1.13 10.87 2.07
CA ASN A 11 -0.29 11.05 2.35
C ASN A 11 -1.10 9.89 1.75
N THR A 12 -2.36 9.76 2.19
CA THR A 12 -3.28 8.71 1.73
C THR A 12 -3.57 8.76 0.24
N HIS A 13 -3.68 9.95 -0.37
CA HIS A 13 -3.94 10.07 -1.82
C HIS A 13 -2.85 9.41 -2.67
N ARG A 14 -1.57 9.53 -2.28
CA ARG A 14 -0.47 8.87 -2.98
C ARG A 14 -0.51 7.36 -2.81
N ALA A 15 -0.89 6.87 -1.62
CA ALA A 15 -1.10 5.44 -1.40
C ALA A 15 -2.29 4.91 -2.22
N MET A 16 -3.39 5.66 -2.31
CA MET A 16 -4.54 5.31 -3.16
C MET A 16 -4.17 5.28 -4.65
N ALA A 17 -3.39 6.26 -5.12
CA ALA A 17 -2.96 6.32 -6.52
C ALA A 17 -2.11 5.11 -6.92
N PHE A 18 -1.36 4.52 -5.98
CA PHE A 18 -0.58 3.30 -6.21
C PHE A 18 -1.45 2.11 -6.66
N TYR A 19 -2.70 2.06 -6.21
CA TYR A 19 -3.67 1.03 -6.62
C TYR A 19 -4.00 1.07 -8.12
N GLY A 20 -3.71 2.19 -8.80
CA GLY A 20 -3.81 2.28 -10.26
C GLY A 20 -2.93 1.28 -11.00
N ALA A 21 -1.93 0.68 -10.36
CA ALA A 21 -1.11 -0.39 -10.92
C ALA A 21 -1.93 -1.64 -11.31
N LEU A 22 -3.11 -1.84 -10.71
CA LEU A 22 -4.03 -2.91 -11.14
C LEU A 22 -4.43 -2.78 -12.61
N ALA A 23 -4.48 -1.57 -13.15
CA ALA A 23 -4.84 -1.33 -14.55
C ALA A 23 -3.77 -1.82 -15.56
N ILE A 24 -2.56 -2.14 -15.10
CA ILE A 24 -1.43 -2.55 -15.94
C ILE A 24 -0.93 -3.98 -15.65
N GLY A 25 -1.76 -4.79 -14.99
CA GLY A 25 -1.51 -6.24 -14.81
C GLY A 25 -1.06 -6.67 -13.42
N ALA A 26 -0.99 -5.75 -12.45
CA ALA A 26 -0.88 -6.16 -11.04
C ALA A 26 -2.17 -6.82 -10.56
N ALA A 27 -2.08 -7.74 -9.61
CA ALA A 27 -3.23 -8.40 -9.01
C ALA A 27 -3.53 -7.84 -7.61
N GLU A 28 -4.82 -7.79 -7.28
CA GLU A 28 -5.29 -7.46 -5.94
C GLU A 28 -5.01 -8.63 -4.98
N ILE A 29 -4.46 -8.33 -3.81
CA ILE A 29 -4.24 -9.30 -2.73
C ILE A 29 -5.39 -9.24 -1.73
N HIS A 30 -5.73 -8.02 -1.31
CA HIS A 30 -6.93 -7.67 -0.58
C HIS A 30 -7.26 -6.19 -0.82
N ALA A 31 -8.48 -5.79 -0.49
CA ALA A 31 -8.93 -4.42 -0.66
C ALA A 31 -7.98 -3.43 0.04
N SER A 32 -7.60 -2.37 -0.67
CA SER A 32 -6.87 -1.23 -0.10
C SER A 32 -7.75 -0.49 0.92
N GLY A 33 -7.16 -0.03 2.02
CA GLY A 33 -7.93 0.63 3.04
C GLY A 33 -7.18 0.91 4.34
N PRO A 34 -7.88 1.56 5.30
CA PRO A 34 -7.37 1.75 6.64
C PRO A 34 -7.30 0.43 7.40
N GLN A 35 -6.19 0.20 8.12
CA GLN A 35 -5.96 -1.00 8.93
C GLN A 35 -6.14 -0.66 10.41
N LEU A 36 -7.41 -0.67 10.83
CA LEU A 36 -7.86 -0.13 12.12
C LEU A 36 -7.29 -0.89 13.33
N HIS A 37 -6.86 -2.15 13.15
CA HIS A 37 -6.22 -2.93 14.21
C HIS A 37 -4.80 -2.43 14.56
N TYR A 38 -4.19 -1.58 13.73
CA TYR A 38 -2.93 -0.91 14.02
C TYR A 38 -3.13 0.54 14.45
N ASP A 39 -3.79 1.35 13.63
CA ASP A 39 -4.10 2.76 13.91
C ASP A 39 -5.19 3.25 12.94
N LEU A 40 -6.06 4.17 13.40
CA LEU A 40 -7.16 4.72 12.60
C LEU A 40 -6.71 5.43 11.31
N ARG A 41 -5.47 5.91 11.28
CA ARG A 41 -4.87 6.67 10.17
C ARG A 41 -3.78 5.87 9.45
N PHE A 42 -3.61 4.58 9.76
CA PHE A 42 -2.75 3.69 9.00
C PHE A 42 -3.50 3.20 7.76
N TYR A 43 -3.03 3.59 6.57
CA TYR A 43 -3.63 3.21 5.30
C TYR A 43 -2.69 2.34 4.48
N THR A 44 -3.24 1.34 3.80
CA THR A 44 -2.50 0.34 3.03
C THR A 44 -3.10 0.16 1.64
N ALA A 45 -2.24 0.04 0.63
CA ALA A 45 -2.60 -0.31 -0.74
C ALA A 45 -1.63 -1.40 -1.25
N PRO A 46 -1.93 -2.68 -0.98
CA PRO A 46 -1.14 -3.80 -1.45
C PRO A 46 -1.54 -4.25 -2.85
N ILE A 47 -0.56 -4.66 -3.63
CA ILE A 47 -0.72 -5.35 -4.90
C ILE A 47 0.28 -6.51 -5.00
N ARG A 48 0.01 -7.43 -5.91
CA ARG A 48 0.92 -8.47 -6.36
C ARG A 48 1.43 -8.13 -7.75
N ASP A 49 2.74 -8.07 -7.95
CA ASP A 49 3.30 -7.88 -9.29
C ASP A 49 3.22 -9.15 -10.15
N MET A 50 3.63 -9.06 -11.41
CA MET A 50 3.59 -10.18 -12.36
C MET A 50 4.62 -11.28 -12.05
N ASP A 51 5.66 -10.98 -11.29
CA ASP A 51 6.68 -11.94 -10.84
C ASP A 51 6.29 -12.62 -9.51
N GLY A 52 5.15 -12.23 -8.93
CA GLY A 52 4.64 -12.80 -7.70
C GLY A 52 5.12 -12.11 -6.42
N CYS A 53 5.83 -10.98 -6.52
CA CYS A 53 6.26 -10.20 -5.35
C CYS A 53 5.12 -9.32 -4.84
N THR A 54 5.01 -9.19 -3.52
CA THR A 54 4.07 -8.26 -2.91
C THR A 54 4.69 -6.86 -2.85
N LEU A 55 3.96 -5.85 -3.32
CA LEU A 55 4.31 -4.45 -3.20
C LEU A 55 3.20 -3.73 -2.45
N GLU A 56 3.55 -3.08 -1.34
CA GLU A 56 2.57 -2.39 -0.51
C GLU A 56 2.93 -0.92 -0.30
N CYS A 57 2.05 -0.03 -0.75
CA CYS A 57 2.17 1.39 -0.47
C CYS A 57 1.40 1.72 0.81
N VAL A 58 2.09 2.30 1.80
CA VAL A 58 1.54 2.54 3.13
C VAL A 58 1.64 4.01 3.53
N TYR A 59 0.61 4.54 4.18
CA TYR A 59 0.66 5.84 4.85
C TYR A 59 0.55 5.65 6.36
N LYS A 60 1.48 6.24 7.10
CA LYS A 60 1.59 6.12 8.56
C LYS A 60 1.63 7.50 9.20
N SER A 61 0.51 7.96 9.76
CA SER A 61 0.40 9.34 10.27
C SER A 61 1.47 9.71 11.30
N TRP A 62 1.91 8.77 12.15
CA TRP A 62 2.93 9.01 13.18
C TRP A 62 4.35 9.22 12.63
N GLN A 63 4.58 8.91 11.35
CA GLN A 63 5.85 9.20 10.68
C GLN A 63 5.88 10.58 10.00
N HIS A 64 4.73 11.24 9.92
CA HIS A 64 4.56 12.52 9.25
C HIS A 64 4.19 13.63 10.23
N GLY A 65 4.68 13.51 11.48
CA GLY A 65 4.33 14.31 12.64
C GLY A 65 3.92 15.76 12.34
N GLY A 66 2.71 16.07 12.78
CA GLY A 66 2.22 17.41 13.08
C GLY A 66 1.63 17.37 14.48
#